data_AF-A0A7S2KX82-F1
#
_entry.id   AF-A0A7S2KX82-F1
#
_cell.length_a   1.000
_cell.length_b   1.000
_cell.length_c   1.000
_cell.angle_alpha   90.00
_cell.angle_beta   90.00
_cell.angle_gamma   90.00
#
_symmetry.space_group_name_H-M   'P 1'
#
loop_
_entity.id
_entity.type
_entity.pdbx_description
1 polymer ?
#
loop_
_entity_poly.entity_id
_entity_poly.type
_entity_poly.pdbx_seq_one_letter_code
_entity_poly.pdbx_strand_id
1 'polypeptide(L)'
;VLFVAEEFKGRAVRAARHSTRSRVLERLVEQCPGEVLDELVRELITAALALCYNDFGNFVLQRVLEHGTAAHRRALVEALSVDAASLAKHSVASNVLRCALVNCQPREQRLLAEALAADADGTGLHGLGRHRTASFVVREVKRVFRAEGPHDALLEISL
;
A
#
# COMPACT_ATOMS: atom_id res chain seq x y z
N VAL A 1 8.38 -24.68 -4.33
CA VAL A 1 7.80 -23.40 -3.85
C VAL A 1 6.58 -23.65 -2.96
N LEU A 2 5.58 -24.42 -3.41
CA LEU A 2 4.38 -24.75 -2.63
C LEU A 2 4.65 -25.28 -1.20
N PHE A 3 5.53 -26.27 -1.02
CA PHE A 3 5.88 -26.77 0.32
C PHE A 3 6.41 -25.67 1.26
N VAL A 4 7.22 -24.75 0.72
CA VAL A 4 7.74 -23.62 1.52
C VAL A 4 6.62 -22.64 1.84
N ALA A 5 5.68 -22.41 0.94
CA ALA A 5 4.56 -21.51 1.19
C ALA A 5 3.58 -22.04 2.24
N GLU A 6 3.33 -23.35 2.26
CA GLU A 6 2.51 -24.02 3.29
C GLU A 6 3.07 -23.81 4.71
N GLU A 7 4.40 -23.84 4.89
CA GLU A 7 5.05 -23.62 6.19
C GLU A 7 4.80 -22.22 6.79
N PHE A 8 4.40 -21.27 5.96
CA PHE A 8 4.13 -19.89 6.37
C PHE A 8 2.64 -19.66 6.66
N LYS A 9 1.75 -20.60 6.36
CA LYS A 9 0.32 -20.45 6.66
C LYS A 9 0.06 -20.33 8.16
N GLY A 10 -0.76 -19.36 8.54
CA GLY A 10 -1.04 -19.01 9.93
C GLY A 10 0.14 -18.35 10.66
N ARG A 11 1.22 -18.04 9.93
CA ARG A 11 2.49 -17.50 10.46
C ARG A 11 3.08 -16.42 9.55
N ALA A 12 2.40 -16.03 8.48
CA ALA A 12 2.89 -15.09 7.47
C ALA A 12 3.20 -13.74 8.11
N VAL A 13 2.33 -13.23 9.00
CA VAL A 13 2.57 -11.95 9.68
C VAL A 13 3.83 -12.01 10.55
N ARG A 14 4.01 -13.10 11.30
CA ARG A 14 5.21 -13.30 12.15
C ARG A 14 6.47 -13.38 11.30
N ALA A 15 6.39 -14.09 10.17
CA ALA A 15 7.50 -14.22 9.25
C ALA A 15 7.85 -12.90 8.55
N ALA A 16 6.86 -12.07 8.19
CA ALA A 16 7.08 -10.76 7.57
C ALA A 16 7.85 -9.79 8.46
N ARG A 17 7.74 -9.95 9.79
CA ARG A 17 8.47 -9.13 10.78
C ARG A 17 9.88 -9.63 11.08
N HIS A 18 10.32 -10.71 10.45
CA HIS A 18 11.61 -11.33 10.72
C HIS A 18 12.59 -11.08 9.58
N SER A 19 13.79 -10.60 9.89
CA SER A 19 14.85 -10.19 8.95
C SER A 19 15.13 -11.18 7.80
N THR A 20 15.22 -12.48 8.11
CA THR A 20 15.45 -13.53 7.11
C THR A 20 14.16 -14.04 6.46
N ARG A 21 13.09 -14.26 7.24
CA ARG A 21 11.87 -14.90 6.72
C ARG A 21 11.05 -13.97 5.83
N SER A 22 11.16 -12.64 6.02
CA SER A 22 10.54 -11.66 5.14
C SER A 22 11.04 -11.80 3.70
N ARG A 23 12.34 -12.09 3.52
CA ARG A 23 12.95 -12.30 2.20
C ARG A 23 12.37 -13.51 1.48
N VAL A 24 12.03 -14.56 2.22
CA VAL A 24 11.35 -15.73 1.67
C VAL A 24 9.94 -15.36 1.23
N LEU A 25 9.18 -14.62 2.06
CA LEU A 25 7.86 -14.13 1.69
C LEU A 25 7.88 -13.23 0.46
N GLU A 26 8.85 -12.31 0.34
CA GLU A 26 9.04 -11.49 -0.85
C GLU A 26 9.17 -12.35 -2.12
N ARG A 27 9.97 -13.43 -2.08
CA ARG A 27 10.11 -14.35 -3.23
C ARG A 27 8.89 -15.20 -3.47
N LEU A 28 8.17 -15.60 -2.42
CA LEU A 28 6.90 -16.30 -2.59
C LEU A 28 5.88 -15.40 -3.30
N VAL A 29 5.80 -14.12 -2.94
CA VAL A 29 4.90 -13.17 -3.60
C VAL A 29 5.26 -12.95 -5.07
N GLU A 30 6.55 -12.95 -5.41
CA GLU A 30 7.02 -12.78 -6.80
C GLU A 30 6.76 -14.01 -7.69
N GLN A 31 6.88 -15.23 -7.13
CA GLN A 31 7.03 -16.44 -7.92
C GLN A 31 5.98 -17.53 -7.65
N CYS A 32 5.22 -17.45 -6.56
CA CYS A 32 4.26 -18.49 -6.19
C CYS A 32 2.87 -18.16 -6.73
N PRO A 33 2.37 -18.86 -7.76
CA PRO A 33 0.97 -18.73 -8.16
C PRO A 33 0.05 -19.55 -7.26
N GLY A 34 -1.23 -19.20 -7.26
CA GLY A 34 -2.32 -20.04 -6.76
C GLY A 34 -2.80 -19.73 -5.34
N GLU A 35 -3.76 -20.54 -4.89
CA GLU A 35 -4.55 -20.33 -3.67
C GLU A 35 -3.71 -20.18 -2.40
N VAL A 36 -2.56 -20.85 -2.35
CA VAL A 36 -1.63 -20.77 -1.21
C VAL A 36 -1.06 -19.36 -1.07
N LEU A 37 -0.72 -18.69 -2.17
CA LEU A 37 -0.27 -17.30 -2.11
C LEU A 37 -1.42 -16.40 -1.63
N ASP A 38 -2.63 -16.63 -2.13
CA ASP A 38 -3.80 -15.84 -1.75
C ASP A 38 -4.09 -15.92 -0.24
N GLU A 39 -3.92 -17.10 0.37
CA GLU A 39 -4.00 -17.29 1.82
C GLU A 39 -2.93 -16.51 2.58
N LEU A 40 -1.68 -16.59 2.15
CA LEU A 40 -0.59 -15.84 2.79
C LEU A 40 -0.79 -14.34 2.69
N VAL A 41 -1.18 -13.84 1.51
CA VAL A 41 -1.43 -12.41 1.30
C VAL A 41 -2.62 -11.93 2.11
N ARG A 42 -3.69 -12.71 2.19
CA ARG A 42 -4.84 -12.38 3.04
C ARG A 42 -4.43 -12.26 4.51
N GLU A 43 -3.62 -13.18 5.01
CA GLU A 43 -3.08 -13.13 6.36
C GLU A 43 -2.24 -11.84 6.57
N LEU A 44 -1.35 -11.50 5.62
CA LEU A 44 -0.56 -10.28 5.68
C LEU A 44 -1.43 -9.01 5.74
N ILE A 45 -2.51 -8.97 4.96
CA ILE A 45 -3.43 -7.81 4.90
C ILE A 45 -4.11 -7.57 6.25
N THR A 46 -4.42 -8.63 7.03
CA THR A 46 -5.00 -8.47 8.39
C THR A 46 -4.12 -7.64 9.34
N ALA A 47 -2.82 -7.57 9.07
CA ALA A 47 -1.84 -6.81 9.84
C ALA A 47 -1.14 -5.71 9.00
N ALA A 48 -1.74 -5.28 7.88
CA ALA A 48 -1.12 -4.38 6.91
C ALA A 48 -0.55 -3.12 7.55
N LEU A 49 -1.35 -2.40 8.34
CA LEU A 49 -0.93 -1.15 8.98
C LEU A 49 0.31 -1.36 9.86
N ALA A 50 0.30 -2.39 10.71
CA ALA A 50 1.44 -2.68 11.58
C ALA A 50 2.68 -3.13 10.79
N LEU A 51 2.50 -3.80 9.65
CA LEU A 51 3.60 -4.20 8.76
C LEU A 51 4.19 -3.01 7.99
N CYS A 52 3.41 -1.97 7.68
CA CYS A 52 3.93 -0.74 7.06
C CYS A 52 4.98 -0.04 7.92
N TYR A 53 4.84 -0.06 9.24
CA TYR A 53 5.79 0.51 10.19
C TYR A 53 6.99 -0.40 10.49
N ASN A 54 6.93 -1.69 10.10
CA ASN A 54 7.99 -2.64 10.39
C ASN A 54 9.14 -2.55 9.38
N ASP A 55 10.38 -2.63 9.87
CA ASP A 55 11.61 -2.52 9.06
C ASP A 55 11.72 -3.58 7.95
N PHE A 56 11.05 -4.72 8.10
CA PHE A 56 11.05 -5.81 7.11
C PHE A 56 9.69 -5.96 6.41
N GLY A 57 8.59 -5.87 7.17
CA GLY A 57 7.23 -6.08 6.69
C GLY A 57 6.83 -5.12 5.56
N ASN A 58 7.34 -3.88 5.59
CA ASN A 58 7.05 -2.89 4.56
C ASN A 58 7.52 -3.35 3.16
N PHE A 59 8.61 -4.12 3.07
CA PHE A 59 9.10 -4.66 1.79
C PHE A 59 8.21 -5.77 1.26
N VAL A 60 7.70 -6.63 2.16
CA VAL A 60 6.75 -7.69 1.79
C VAL A 60 5.47 -7.07 1.21
N LEU A 61 4.93 -6.02 1.85
CA LEU A 61 3.75 -5.32 1.32
C LEU A 61 4.01 -4.65 -0.03
N GLN A 62 5.19 -4.05 -0.23
CA GLN A 62 5.58 -3.51 -1.53
C GLN A 62 5.63 -4.59 -2.61
N ARG A 63 6.16 -5.78 -2.30
CA ARG A 63 6.11 -6.92 -3.23
C ARG A 63 4.70 -7.36 -3.56
N VAL A 64 3.77 -7.33 -2.59
CA VAL A 64 2.34 -7.61 -2.86
C VAL A 64 1.75 -6.58 -3.82
N LEU A 65 2.11 -5.30 -3.67
CA LEU A 65 1.64 -4.25 -4.57
C LEU A 65 2.20 -4.42 -5.99
N GLU A 66 3.47 -4.80 -6.12
CA GLU A 66 4.14 -4.95 -7.41
C GLU A 66 3.75 -6.24 -8.16
N HIS A 67 3.65 -7.37 -7.45
CA HIS A 67 3.51 -8.71 -8.06
C HIS A 67 2.20 -9.42 -7.74
N GLY A 68 1.44 -8.93 -6.75
CA GLY A 68 0.16 -9.52 -6.37
C GLY A 68 -0.89 -9.43 -7.49
N THR A 69 -1.99 -10.15 -7.29
CA THR A 69 -3.15 -10.04 -8.17
C THR A 69 -3.83 -8.67 -8.01
N ALA A 70 -4.71 -8.30 -8.94
CA ALA A 70 -5.52 -7.09 -8.79
C ALA A 70 -6.36 -7.11 -7.49
N ALA A 71 -6.86 -8.30 -7.09
CA ALA A 71 -7.58 -8.47 -5.85
C ALA A 71 -6.71 -8.22 -4.61
N HIS A 72 -5.46 -8.71 -4.62
CA HIS A 72 -4.49 -8.44 -3.55
C HIS A 72 -4.20 -6.96 -3.39
N ARG A 73 -3.90 -6.29 -4.52
CA ARG A 73 -3.65 -4.84 -4.54
C ARG A 73 -4.83 -4.06 -3.98
N ARG A 74 -6.04 -4.33 -4.45
CA ARG A 74 -7.27 -3.66 -3.99
C ARG A 74 -7.49 -3.82 -2.50
N ALA A 75 -7.45 -5.06 -1.99
CA ALA A 75 -7.66 -5.32 -0.57
C ALA A 75 -6.57 -4.67 0.31
N LEU A 76 -5.33 -4.63 -0.17
CA LEU A 76 -4.26 -3.91 0.53
C LEU A 76 -4.48 -2.40 0.50
N VAL A 77 -4.86 -1.81 -0.63
CA VAL A 77 -5.18 -0.37 -0.70
C VAL A 77 -6.33 0.00 0.24
N GLU A 78 -7.41 -0.79 0.27
CA GLU A 78 -8.53 -0.60 1.20
C GLU A 78 -8.02 -0.55 2.66
N ALA A 79 -7.12 -1.46 3.05
CA ALA A 79 -6.52 -1.46 4.38
C ALA A 79 -5.62 -0.24 4.65
N LEU A 80 -4.85 0.21 3.66
CA LEU A 80 -3.96 1.38 3.79
C LEU A 80 -4.76 2.70 3.89
N SER A 81 -5.89 2.80 3.20
CA SER A 81 -6.73 4.00 3.18
C SER A 81 -7.32 4.36 4.54
N VAL A 82 -7.43 3.41 5.47
CA VAL A 82 -7.93 3.63 6.83
C VAL A 82 -7.08 4.63 7.62
N ASP A 83 -5.75 4.64 7.40
CA ASP A 83 -4.81 5.49 8.15
C ASP A 83 -3.76 6.14 7.22
N ALA A 84 -4.18 6.48 5.99
CA ALA A 84 -3.26 6.91 4.94
C ALA A 84 -2.43 8.15 5.32
N ALA A 85 -3.03 9.10 6.05
CA ALA A 85 -2.34 10.32 6.48
C ALA A 85 -1.18 10.04 7.45
N SER A 86 -1.39 9.17 8.46
CA SER A 86 -0.34 8.78 9.40
C SER A 86 0.76 7.99 8.72
N LEU A 87 0.39 7.08 7.81
CA LEU A 87 1.34 6.33 6.99
C LEU A 87 2.20 7.27 6.12
N ALA A 88 1.60 8.31 5.52
CA ALA A 88 2.31 9.29 4.70
C ALA A 88 3.32 10.12 5.49
N LYS A 89 3.01 10.42 6.75
CA LYS A 89 3.89 11.17 7.67
C LYS A 89 5.08 10.33 8.17
N HIS A 90 5.10 9.01 7.97
CA HIS A 90 6.16 8.13 8.48
C HIS A 90 7.22 7.76 7.42
N SER A 91 8.51 7.78 7.79
CA SER A 91 9.65 7.60 6.87
C SER A 91 9.67 6.25 6.15
N VAL A 92 9.31 5.17 6.84
CA VAL A 92 9.25 3.81 6.27
C VAL A 92 7.90 3.55 5.60
N ALA A 93 6.79 3.64 6.36
CA ALA A 93 5.45 3.36 5.86
C ALA A 93 5.04 4.15 4.62
N SER A 94 5.49 5.40 4.45
CA SER A 94 5.20 6.19 3.25
C SER A 94 5.69 5.54 1.95
N ASN A 95 6.69 4.65 2.01
CA ASN A 95 7.16 3.89 0.85
C ASN A 95 6.09 2.93 0.33
N VAL A 96 5.32 2.31 1.22
CA VAL A 96 4.22 1.41 0.86
C VAL A 96 3.11 2.18 0.14
N LEU A 97 2.76 3.38 0.63
CA LEU A 97 1.78 4.24 -0.03
C LEU A 97 2.24 4.66 -1.44
N ARG A 98 3.50 5.09 -1.59
CA ARG A 98 4.02 5.44 -2.92
C ARG A 98 4.02 4.24 -3.85
N CYS A 99 4.38 3.06 -3.36
CA CYS A 99 4.32 1.82 -4.13
C CYS A 99 2.88 1.54 -4.58
N ALA A 100 1.88 1.76 -3.73
CA ALA A 100 0.47 1.58 -4.09
C ALA A 100 0.02 2.59 -5.16
N LEU A 101 0.37 3.87 -5.00
CA LEU A 101 0.06 4.95 -5.95
C LEU A 101 0.70 4.76 -7.34
N VAL A 102 1.73 3.91 -7.46
CA VAL A 102 2.42 3.63 -8.73
C VAL A 102 1.98 2.31 -9.34
N ASN A 103 1.78 1.26 -8.54
CA ASN A 103 1.59 -0.11 -9.03
C ASN A 103 0.13 -0.59 -9.06
N CYS A 104 -0.81 0.15 -8.45
CA CYS A 104 -2.22 -0.22 -8.48
C CYS A 104 -2.94 0.25 -9.75
N GLN A 105 -4.15 -0.25 -10.00
CA GLN A 105 -4.95 0.25 -11.13
C GLN A 105 -5.44 1.68 -10.81
N PRO A 106 -5.81 2.48 -11.83
CA PRO A 106 -6.21 3.88 -11.62
C PRO A 106 -7.29 4.06 -10.56
N ARG A 107 -8.26 3.14 -10.50
CA ARG A 107 -9.33 3.15 -9.50
C ARG A 107 -8.80 3.09 -8.06
N GLU A 108 -7.91 2.14 -7.75
CA GLU A 108 -7.33 2.02 -6.41
C GLU A 108 -6.36 3.18 -6.11
N GLN A 109 -5.60 3.65 -7.10
CA GLN A 109 -4.76 4.83 -6.95
C GLN A 109 -5.59 6.06 -6.55
N ARG A 110 -6.73 6.25 -7.21
CA ARG A 110 -7.70 7.32 -6.93
C ARG A 110 -8.28 7.20 -5.52
N LEU A 111 -8.74 6.00 -5.14
CA LEU A 111 -9.28 5.75 -3.80
C LEU A 111 -8.26 6.15 -2.71
N LEU A 112 -6.99 5.76 -2.89
CA LEU A 112 -5.93 6.11 -1.93
C LEU A 112 -5.61 7.61 -1.95
N ALA A 113 -5.60 8.23 -3.13
CA ALA A 113 -5.38 9.66 -3.31
C ALA A 113 -6.47 10.50 -2.64
N GLU A 114 -7.73 10.09 -2.75
CA GLU A 114 -8.88 10.71 -2.08
C GLU A 114 -8.80 10.54 -0.57
N ALA A 115 -8.47 9.35 -0.07
CA ALA A 115 -8.25 9.11 1.36
C ALA A 115 -7.16 10.02 1.95
N LEU A 116 -6.08 10.27 1.18
CA LEU A 116 -5.02 11.21 1.56
C LEU A 116 -5.44 12.69 1.47
N ALA A 117 -6.40 13.01 0.59
CA ALA A 117 -6.90 14.36 0.41
C ALA A 117 -7.94 14.74 1.48
N ALA A 118 -8.74 13.77 1.92
CA ALA A 118 -9.81 13.93 2.89
C ALA A 118 -9.33 14.07 4.36
N ASP A 119 -8.03 14.22 4.60
CA ASP A 119 -7.43 14.11 5.95
C ASP A 119 -8.17 14.93 7.03
N ALA A 120 -8.47 14.25 8.14
CA ALA A 120 -9.36 14.69 9.22
C ALA A 120 -8.80 15.85 10.07
N ASP A 121 -7.52 16.20 9.89
CA ASP A 121 -6.86 17.34 10.54
C ASP A 121 -7.17 18.68 9.84
N GLY A 122 -8.06 18.70 8.84
CA GLY A 122 -8.53 19.92 8.15
C GLY A 122 -7.51 20.63 7.26
N THR A 123 -6.27 20.12 7.17
CA THR A 123 -5.20 20.68 6.33
C THR A 123 -5.04 19.95 4.99
N GLY A 124 -5.67 18.78 4.83
CA GLY A 124 -5.65 17.96 3.63
C GLY A 124 -4.25 17.78 3.03
N LEU A 125 -4.17 17.78 1.69
CA LEU A 125 -2.90 17.66 0.97
C LEU A 125 -1.93 18.82 1.21
N HIS A 126 -2.42 20.01 1.60
CA HIS A 126 -1.56 21.16 1.84
C HIS A 126 -0.71 20.95 3.11
N GLY A 127 -1.30 20.42 4.19
CA GLY A 127 -0.56 20.07 5.41
C GLY A 127 0.47 18.97 5.16
N LEU A 128 0.06 17.89 4.51
CA LEU A 128 0.96 16.79 4.13
C LEU A 128 2.10 17.26 3.22
N GLY A 129 1.83 18.21 2.31
CA GLY A 129 2.81 18.75 1.37
C GLY A 129 3.98 19.45 2.04
N ARG A 130 3.79 19.98 3.26
CA ARG A 130 4.85 20.67 4.03
C ARG A 130 5.64 19.71 4.92
N HIS A 131 5.15 18.48 5.12
CA HIS A 131 5.86 17.49 5.90
C HIS A 131 7.06 16.91 5.12
N ARG A 132 8.21 16.77 5.79
CA ARG A 132 9.47 16.31 5.17
C ARG A 132 9.31 15.03 4.36
N THR A 133 8.50 14.10 4.87
CA THR A 133 8.27 12.78 4.27
C THR A 133 7.02 12.76 3.39
N ALA A 134 5.92 13.36 3.85
CA ALA A 134 4.64 13.21 3.16
C ALA A 134 4.59 14.02 1.87
N SER A 135 5.45 15.03 1.71
CA SER A 135 5.61 15.77 0.46
C SER A 135 5.91 14.88 -0.75
N PHE A 136 6.62 13.77 -0.57
CA PHE A 136 6.89 12.80 -1.64
C PHE A 136 5.62 12.03 -2.03
N VAL A 137 4.79 11.65 -1.05
CA VAL A 137 3.49 10.99 -1.29
C VAL A 137 2.54 11.95 -1.99
N VAL A 138 2.48 13.21 -1.57
CA VAL A 138 1.62 14.25 -2.18
C VAL A 138 1.99 14.50 -3.64
N ARG A 139 3.26 14.37 -4.04
CA ARG A 139 3.66 14.46 -5.45
C ARG A 139 3.07 13.31 -6.28
N GLU A 140 3.05 12.10 -5.75
CA GLU A 140 2.43 10.95 -6.42
C GLU A 140 0.90 11.13 -6.51
N VAL A 141 0.25 11.57 -5.43
CA VAL A 141 -1.19 11.90 -5.44
C VAL A 141 -1.53 12.93 -6.52
N LYS A 142 -0.75 14.00 -6.63
CA LYS A 142 -0.94 15.01 -7.69
C LYS A 142 -0.73 14.45 -9.09
N ARG A 143 0.09 13.42 -9.27
CA ARG A 143 0.25 12.75 -10.58
C ARG A 143 -0.98 11.93 -10.93
N VAL A 144 -1.54 11.20 -9.97
CA VAL A 144 -2.79 10.43 -10.14
C VAL A 144 -3.90 11.35 -10.64
N PHE A 145 -4.16 12.46 -9.93
CA PHE A 145 -5.20 13.42 -10.34
C PHE A 145 -4.95 14.11 -11.68
N ARG A 146 -3.70 14.24 -12.12
CA ARG A 146 -3.36 14.86 -13.42
C ARG A 146 -3.48 13.88 -14.59
N ALA A 147 -3.22 12.60 -14.35
CA ALA A 147 -3.22 11.58 -15.39
C ALA A 147 -4.62 11.31 -15.97
N GLU A 148 -5.69 11.66 -15.25
CA GLU A 148 -7.09 11.46 -15.67
C GLU A 148 -7.60 12.51 -16.68
N GLY A 149 -6.86 13.62 -16.89
CA GLY A 149 -7.28 14.68 -17.80
C GLY A 149 -8.56 15.41 -17.35
N PRO A 150 -8.96 16.49 -18.04
CA PRO A 150 -10.03 17.38 -17.60
C PRO A 150 -11.47 16.82 -17.72
N HIS A 151 -11.66 15.56 -18.15
CA HIS A 151 -13.01 15.03 -18.35
C HIS A 151 -13.77 14.72 -17.04
N ASP A 152 -13.07 14.54 -15.92
CA ASP A 152 -13.67 14.43 -14.58
C ASP A 152 -13.48 15.69 -13.70
N ALA A 153 -12.66 16.65 -14.13
CA ALA A 153 -12.34 17.85 -13.36
C ALA A 153 -13.46 18.89 -13.27
N LEU A 154 -14.60 18.68 -13.95
CA LEU A 154 -15.75 19.60 -13.93
C LEU A 154 -16.70 19.40 -12.74
N LEU A 155 -16.45 18.44 -11.84
CA LEU A 155 -17.31 18.20 -10.68
C LEU A 155 -16.72 18.62 -9.31
N GLU A 156 -15.44 19.00 -9.20
CA GLU A 156 -14.81 19.21 -7.87
C GLU A 156 -14.15 20.58 -7.62
N ILE A 157 -14.37 21.61 -8.45
CA ILE A 157 -13.88 22.98 -8.14
C ILE A 157 -15.04 23.91 -7.72
N SER A 158 -15.78 23.54 -6.68
CA SER A 158 -16.72 24.46 -6.00
C SER A 158 -16.96 24.17 -4.52
N LEU A 159 -15.94 23.69 -3.78
CA LEU A 159 -15.94 23.75 -2.30
C LEU A 159 -14.58 24.21 -1.78
#